data_AF-A0A6V7PQD5-F1
#
_entry.id   AF-A0A6V7PQD5-F1
#
_cell.length_a   1.000
_cell.length_b   1.000
_cell.length_c   1.000
_cell.angle_alpha   90.00
_cell.angle_beta   90.00
_cell.angle_gamma   90.00
#
_symmetry.space_group_name_H-M   'P 1'
#
loop_
_entity.id
_entity.type
_entity.pdbx_description
1 polymer ?
#
loop_
_entity_poly.entity_id
_entity_poly.type
_entity_poly.pdbx_seq_one_letter_code
_entity_poly.pdbx_strand_id
1 'polypeptide(L)'
;MRWTEDLQRALSARGLTVASIPGKGRGLVATRDFYPGEVIICQEPYASAPNKVSAGSSCDGCFASSNIRKCSACRIAWYCGNACQRAEWKLHQLECQVLAALSEDRKKMLTPAIRLMVRLVLRKKLQNEKVIPTSETDNYDLVNALESHISGLDEKQLVLYAQMANLVKLVLPSLEIDLKEITHNFSKLDLLSTDQLEWIEPDSHNGAGTGVFTVPGTEPQVPAAAPSVDQDRGKGVAS
;
A
#
# COMPACT_ATOMS: atom_id res chain seq x y z
N MET A 1 -21.47 8.18 -9.54
CA MET A 1 -20.27 8.31 -10.41
C MET A 1 -20.02 6.95 -11.02
N ARG A 2 -19.42 6.84 -12.21
CA ARG A 2 -19.27 5.52 -12.87
C ARG A 2 -18.58 4.46 -12.00
N TRP A 3 -17.56 4.85 -11.23
CA TRP A 3 -16.84 3.93 -10.34
C TRP A 3 -17.70 3.33 -9.22
N THR A 4 -18.75 4.01 -8.74
CA THR A 4 -19.62 3.46 -7.67
C THR A 4 -20.48 2.30 -8.18
N GLU A 5 -20.94 2.39 -9.43
CA GLU A 5 -21.71 1.32 -10.07
C GLU A 5 -20.82 0.11 -10.38
N ASP A 6 -19.60 0.38 -10.84
CA ASP A 6 -18.61 -0.65 -11.12
C ASP A 6 -18.19 -1.40 -9.83
N LEU A 7 -17.92 -0.67 -8.73
CA LEU A 7 -17.67 -1.28 -7.42
C LEU A 7 -18.87 -2.11 -6.95
N GLN A 8 -20.09 -1.59 -7.05
CA GLN A 8 -21.29 -2.29 -6.64
C GLN A 8 -21.47 -3.59 -7.46
N ARG A 9 -21.15 -3.59 -8.75
CA ARG A 9 -21.19 -4.79 -9.60
C ARG A 9 -20.19 -5.84 -9.13
N ALA A 10 -18.95 -5.43 -8.84
CA ALA A 10 -17.90 -6.33 -8.34
C ALA A 10 -18.23 -6.94 -6.97
N LEU A 11 -18.88 -6.16 -6.10
CA LEU A 11 -19.34 -6.62 -4.78
C LEU A 11 -20.56 -7.54 -4.89
N SER A 12 -21.52 -7.23 -5.76
CA SER A 12 -22.72 -8.04 -5.95
C SER A 12 -22.36 -9.45 -6.43
N ALA A 13 -21.34 -9.58 -7.29
CA ALA A 13 -20.80 -10.86 -7.72
C ALA A 13 -20.20 -11.71 -6.57
N ARG A 14 -19.89 -11.07 -5.43
CA ARG A 14 -19.39 -11.73 -4.21
C ARG A 14 -20.48 -11.90 -3.14
N GLY A 15 -21.71 -11.49 -3.42
CA GLY A 15 -22.78 -11.51 -2.43
C GLY A 15 -22.68 -10.36 -1.42
N LEU A 16 -22.13 -9.21 -1.83
CA LEU A 16 -21.98 -8.01 -1.01
C LEU A 16 -22.65 -6.80 -1.66
N THR A 17 -23.08 -5.85 -0.84
CA THR A 17 -23.56 -4.54 -1.29
C THR A 17 -23.01 -3.43 -0.40
N VAL A 18 -22.80 -2.24 -0.96
CA VAL A 18 -22.54 -1.03 -0.16
C VAL A 18 -23.86 -0.48 0.34
N ALA A 19 -23.95 -0.16 1.62
CA ALA A 19 -25.12 0.47 2.22
C ALA A 19 -24.73 1.57 3.22
N SER A 20 -25.66 2.50 3.47
CA SER A 20 -25.55 3.45 4.58
C SER A 20 -26.10 2.81 5.85
N ILE A 21 -25.26 2.65 6.85
CA ILE A 21 -25.58 2.04 8.15
C ILE A 21 -25.82 3.17 9.16
N PRO A 22 -27.01 3.24 9.78
CA PRO A 22 -27.32 4.27 10.78
C PRO A 22 -26.26 4.36 11.88
N GLY A 23 -25.74 5.57 12.10
CA GLY A 23 -24.69 5.83 13.09
C GLY A 23 -23.29 5.32 12.75
N LYS A 24 -23.08 4.63 11.63
CA LYS A 24 -21.78 4.05 11.22
C LYS A 24 -21.31 4.50 9.84
N GLY A 25 -22.08 5.31 9.13
CA GLY A 25 -21.72 5.78 7.78
C GLY A 25 -21.88 4.68 6.73
N ARG A 26 -20.98 4.60 5.75
CA ARG A 26 -21.01 3.57 4.70
C ARG A 26 -20.40 2.26 5.20
N GLY A 27 -20.98 1.13 4.83
CA GLY A 27 -20.44 -0.20 5.13
C GLY A 27 -20.83 -1.24 4.09
N LEU A 28 -20.25 -2.43 4.21
CA LEU A 28 -20.63 -3.60 3.42
C LEU A 28 -21.71 -4.42 4.14
N VAL A 29 -22.69 -4.87 3.38
CA VAL A 29 -23.78 -5.74 3.86
C VAL A 29 -23.82 -7.00 2.99
N ALA A 30 -23.96 -8.15 3.63
CA ALA A 30 -24.14 -9.42 2.96
C ALA A 30 -25.51 -9.47 2.25
N THR A 31 -25.53 -9.98 1.03
CA THR A 31 -26.75 -10.21 0.22
C THR A 31 -27.06 -11.70 0.05
N ARG A 32 -26.25 -12.55 0.67
CA ARG A 32 -26.41 -14.00 0.79
C ARG A 32 -25.81 -14.47 2.11
N ASP A 33 -26.06 -15.72 2.44
CA ASP A 33 -25.39 -16.38 3.55
C ASP A 33 -23.95 -16.76 3.18
N PHE A 34 -23.08 -16.75 4.19
CA PHE A 34 -21.70 -17.21 4.13
C PHE A 34 -21.50 -18.31 5.18
N TYR A 35 -20.63 -19.27 4.89
CA TYR A 35 -20.31 -20.34 5.83
C TYR A 35 -19.06 -19.98 6.67
N PRO A 36 -18.94 -20.50 7.91
CA PRO A 36 -17.72 -20.32 8.70
C PRO A 36 -16.47 -20.74 7.93
N GLY A 37 -15.46 -19.85 7.87
CA GLY A 37 -14.21 -20.06 7.14
C GLY A 37 -14.24 -19.66 5.66
N GLU A 38 -15.39 -19.22 5.13
CA GLU A 38 -15.49 -18.72 3.76
C GLU A 38 -14.84 -17.34 3.62
N VAL A 39 -13.99 -17.18 2.60
CA VAL A 39 -13.38 -15.87 2.27
C VAL A 39 -14.42 -14.98 1.60
N ILE A 40 -14.87 -13.96 2.32
CA ILE A 40 -15.87 -12.98 1.85
C ILE A 40 -15.26 -12.05 0.79
N ILE A 41 -14.06 -11.54 1.05
CA ILE A 41 -13.36 -10.63 0.16
C ILE A 41 -11.84 -10.77 0.34
N CYS A 42 -11.12 -10.54 -0.74
CA CYS A 42 -9.66 -10.58 -0.76
C CYS A 42 -9.17 -9.47 -1.68
N GLN A 43 -8.27 -8.63 -1.20
CA GLN A 43 -7.79 -7.46 -1.93
C GLN A 43 -6.30 -7.25 -1.67
N GLU A 44 -5.57 -6.91 -2.73
CA GLU A 44 -4.22 -6.35 -2.63
C GLU A 44 -4.29 -4.87 -2.26
N PRO A 45 -3.40 -4.35 -1.40
CA PRO A 45 -3.41 -2.94 -1.05
C PRO A 45 -3.15 -2.07 -2.29
N TYR A 46 -3.89 -0.98 -2.41
CA TYR A 46 -3.66 0.05 -3.40
C TYR A 46 -2.25 0.63 -3.26
N ALA A 47 -1.78 0.92 -2.06
CA ALA A 47 -0.39 1.27 -1.81
C ALA A 47 0.05 0.63 -0.51
N SER A 48 1.33 0.29 -0.39
CA SER A 48 1.86 -0.31 0.82
C SER A 48 3.32 0.07 1.02
N ALA A 49 3.78 0.06 2.28
CA ALA A 49 5.15 0.33 2.66
C ALA A 49 5.53 -0.48 3.93
N PRO A 50 6.73 -1.10 3.98
CA PRO A 50 7.21 -1.76 5.18
C PRO A 50 7.43 -0.79 6.37
N ASN A 51 7.17 -1.26 7.59
CA ASN A 51 7.27 -0.44 8.81
C ASN A 51 8.72 -0.18 9.26
N LYS A 52 9.68 -1.03 8.86
CA LYS A 52 11.08 -0.96 9.31
C LYS A 52 12.00 -0.44 8.21
N VAL A 53 12.40 0.82 8.32
CA VAL A 53 13.37 1.46 7.39
C VAL A 53 14.83 1.18 7.80
N SER A 54 15.10 0.87 9.07
CA SER A 54 16.46 0.94 9.65
C SER A 54 17.00 -0.34 10.31
N ALA A 55 16.20 -1.40 10.49
CA ALA A 55 16.70 -2.72 10.92
C ALA A 55 16.12 -3.78 10.00
N GLY A 56 16.95 -4.30 9.09
CA GLY A 56 16.53 -5.09 7.94
C GLY A 56 15.56 -6.24 8.27
N SER A 57 14.64 -6.58 7.38
CA SER A 57 14.45 -6.06 6.03
C SER A 57 13.26 -6.80 5.46
N SER A 58 12.05 -6.24 5.51
CA SER A 58 10.91 -6.85 4.82
C SER A 58 10.95 -6.51 3.34
N CYS A 59 10.51 -7.44 2.50
CA CYS A 59 10.38 -7.23 1.07
C CYS A 59 9.34 -6.13 0.82
N ASP A 60 9.68 -5.13 0.00
CA ASP A 60 8.77 -4.05 -0.40
C ASP A 60 7.62 -4.51 -1.29
N GLY A 61 7.71 -5.72 -1.85
CA GLY A 61 6.62 -6.32 -2.63
C GLY A 61 5.73 -7.26 -1.82
N CYS A 62 6.32 -8.10 -0.97
CA CYS A 62 5.60 -9.21 -0.32
C CYS A 62 5.73 -9.26 1.21
N PHE A 63 6.39 -8.28 1.83
CA PHE A 63 6.62 -8.17 3.28
C PHE A 63 7.44 -9.28 3.94
N ALA A 64 7.75 -10.38 3.25
CA ALA A 64 8.60 -11.45 3.75
C ALA A 64 9.96 -10.92 4.21
N SER A 65 10.50 -11.50 5.27
CA SER A 65 11.77 -11.12 5.90
C SER A 65 12.99 -11.95 5.46
N SER A 66 12.80 -12.95 4.57
CA SER A 66 13.83 -13.90 4.16
C SER A 66 14.45 -13.59 2.78
N ASN A 67 15.76 -13.87 2.64
CA ASN A 67 16.53 -13.73 1.39
C ASN A 67 16.53 -12.31 0.78
N ILE A 68 16.61 -11.30 1.64
CA ILE A 68 16.28 -9.92 1.26
C ILE A 68 17.52 -9.17 0.75
N ARG A 69 17.36 -8.50 -0.39
CA ARG A 69 18.42 -7.74 -1.06
C ARG A 69 18.00 -6.30 -1.25
N LYS A 70 18.91 -5.38 -0.92
CA LYS A 70 18.71 -3.94 -1.12
C LYS A 70 18.81 -3.58 -2.60
N CYS A 71 17.92 -2.72 -3.08
CA CYS A 71 18.04 -2.10 -4.40
C CYS A 71 19.33 -1.29 -4.47
N SER A 72 20.22 -1.64 -5.40
CA SER A 72 21.55 -1.04 -5.52
C SER A 72 21.55 0.43 -5.91
N ALA A 73 20.50 0.87 -6.64
CA ALA A 73 20.35 2.23 -7.11
C ALA A 73 19.91 3.20 -6.00
N CYS A 74 18.71 3.02 -5.44
CA CYS A 74 18.20 3.93 -4.41
C CYS A 74 18.76 3.67 -3.01
N ARG A 75 19.18 2.42 -2.72
CA ARG A 75 19.62 1.95 -1.40
C ARG A 75 18.58 2.07 -0.28
N ILE A 76 17.30 2.26 -0.63
CA ILE A 76 16.16 2.36 0.29
C ILE A 76 15.28 1.10 0.23
N ALA A 77 14.85 0.69 -0.97
CA ALA A 77 13.97 -0.45 -1.14
C ALA A 77 14.71 -1.80 -1.00
N TRP A 78 13.99 -2.83 -0.59
CA TRP A 78 14.46 -4.19 -0.34
C TRP A 78 13.52 -5.21 -0.98
N TYR A 79 14.08 -6.28 -1.56
CA TYR A 79 13.29 -7.33 -2.21
C TYR A 79 13.85 -8.72 -1.90
N CYS A 80 12.99 -9.72 -1.70
CA CYS A 80 13.41 -11.12 -1.53
C CYS A 80 13.98 -11.74 -2.82
N GLY A 81 13.76 -11.10 -3.97
CA GLY A 81 14.31 -11.54 -5.25
C GLY A 81 13.78 -10.73 -6.44
N ASN A 82 14.25 -11.08 -7.63
CA ASN A 82 13.92 -10.38 -8.88
C ASN A 82 12.43 -10.42 -9.21
N ALA A 83 11.68 -11.44 -8.76
CA ALA A 83 10.24 -11.54 -8.99
C ALA A 83 9.49 -10.37 -8.34
N CYS A 84 9.69 -10.14 -7.04
CA CYS A 84 9.07 -9.01 -6.32
C CYS A 84 9.54 -7.66 -6.87
N GLN A 85 10.83 -7.52 -7.18
CA GLN A 85 11.34 -6.27 -7.76
C GLN A 85 10.73 -5.97 -9.13
N ARG A 86 10.54 -6.99 -9.98
CA ARG A 86 9.93 -6.83 -11.32
C ARG A 86 8.43 -6.55 -11.24
N ALA A 87 7.71 -7.19 -10.31
CA ALA A 87 6.29 -6.92 -10.09
C ALA A 87 6.06 -5.45 -9.72
N GLU A 88 6.93 -4.91 -8.87
CA GLU A 88 6.87 -3.52 -8.41
C GLU A 88 7.52 -2.52 -9.37
N TRP A 89 8.17 -2.97 -10.44
CA TRP A 89 9.11 -2.13 -11.21
C TRP A 89 8.46 -0.87 -11.79
N LYS A 90 7.23 -0.92 -12.29
CA LYS A 90 6.57 0.27 -12.86
C LYS A 90 6.45 1.42 -11.85
N LEU A 91 6.14 1.10 -10.60
CA LEU A 91 6.04 2.07 -9.50
C LEU A 91 7.43 2.36 -8.93
N HIS A 92 8.19 1.31 -8.61
CA HIS A 92 9.51 1.44 -8.02
C HIS A 92 10.48 2.16 -8.95
N GLN A 93 10.35 2.11 -10.27
CA GLN A 93 11.25 2.85 -11.17
C GLN A 93 11.16 4.36 -10.91
N LEU A 94 9.94 4.91 -10.76
CA LEU A 94 9.75 6.33 -10.44
C LEU A 94 10.20 6.64 -9.01
N GLU A 95 9.84 5.78 -8.06
CA GLU A 95 10.26 5.92 -6.65
C GLU A 95 11.81 5.86 -6.53
N CYS A 96 12.45 4.93 -7.22
CA CYS A 96 13.88 4.68 -7.16
C CYS A 96 14.67 5.88 -7.66
N GLN A 97 14.24 6.50 -8.75
CA GLN A 97 14.88 7.70 -9.29
C GLN A 97 14.88 8.84 -8.28
N VAL A 98 13.72 9.13 -7.67
CA VAL A 98 13.62 10.21 -6.69
C VAL A 98 14.39 9.89 -5.41
N LEU A 99 14.30 8.65 -4.91
CA LEU A 99 14.99 8.22 -3.69
C LEU A 99 16.51 8.17 -3.85
N ALA A 100 17.01 7.78 -5.03
CA ALA A 100 18.43 7.78 -5.34
C ALA A 100 19.02 9.20 -5.38
N ALA A 101 18.22 10.20 -5.75
CA ALA A 101 18.64 11.60 -5.82
C ALA A 101 18.62 12.33 -4.47
N LEU A 102 18.04 11.73 -3.42
CA LEU A 102 18.00 12.35 -2.09
C LEU A 102 19.38 12.32 -1.41
N SER A 103 19.69 13.40 -0.69
CA SER A 103 20.81 13.42 0.25
C SER A 103 20.55 12.48 1.43
N GLU A 104 21.60 12.01 2.11
CA GLU A 104 21.47 11.13 3.27
C GLU A 104 20.61 11.74 4.38
N ASP A 105 20.69 13.05 4.62
CA ASP A 105 19.83 13.72 5.59
C ASP A 105 18.36 13.73 5.17
N ARG A 106 18.06 13.86 3.88
CA ARG A 106 16.69 13.76 3.38
C ARG A 106 16.15 12.35 3.42
N LYS A 107 17.01 11.33 3.27
CA LYS A 107 16.61 9.93 3.45
C LYS A 107 16.14 9.64 4.88
N LYS A 108 16.70 10.30 5.90
CA LYS A 108 16.25 10.17 7.30
C LYS A 108 14.81 10.64 7.52
N MET A 109 14.28 11.48 6.62
CA MET A 109 12.90 12.00 6.70
C MET A 109 11.87 11.02 6.10
N LEU A 110 12.31 9.93 5.46
CA LEU A 110 11.46 8.92 4.85
C LEU A 110 10.90 7.95 5.89
N THR A 111 9.97 8.43 6.72
CA THR A 111 9.19 7.54 7.57
C THR A 111 8.32 6.60 6.72
N PRO A 112 7.87 5.44 7.25
CA PRO A 112 6.94 4.56 6.54
C PRO A 112 5.70 5.29 5.99
N ALA A 113 5.14 6.23 6.77
CA ALA A 113 4.01 7.04 6.36
C ALA A 113 4.33 7.96 5.16
N ILE A 114 5.49 8.63 5.18
CA ILE A 114 5.93 9.46 4.04
C ILE A 114 6.13 8.59 2.80
N ARG A 115 6.78 7.44 2.95
CA ARG A 115 7.03 6.52 1.83
C ARG A 115 5.74 5.92 1.27
N LEU A 116 4.78 5.55 2.13
CA LEU A 116 3.45 5.09 1.73
C LEU A 116 2.74 6.16 0.90
N MET A 117 2.78 7.42 1.34
CA MET A 117 2.17 8.54 0.62
C MET A 117 2.84 8.78 -0.73
N VAL A 118 4.17 8.71 -0.80
CA VAL A 118 4.91 8.78 -2.08
C VAL A 118 4.45 7.69 -3.04
N ARG A 119 4.34 6.44 -2.57
CA ARG A 119 3.88 5.31 -3.40
C ARG A 119 2.43 5.48 -3.85
N LEU A 120 1.54 5.99 -2.99
CA LEU A 120 0.16 6.32 -3.33
C LEU A 120 0.08 7.38 -4.44
N VAL A 121 0.84 8.48 -4.33
CA VAL A 121 0.89 9.54 -5.35
C VAL A 121 1.43 9.02 -6.68
N LEU A 122 2.50 8.22 -6.65
CA LEU A 122 3.09 7.63 -7.84
C LEU A 122 2.13 6.63 -8.51
N ARG A 123 1.41 5.80 -7.75
CA ARG A 123 0.41 4.87 -8.30
C ARG A 123 -0.74 5.62 -8.97
N LYS A 124 -1.26 6.68 -8.32
CA LYS A 124 -2.28 7.56 -8.93
C LYS A 124 -1.81 8.12 -10.26
N LYS A 125 -0.58 8.64 -10.33
CA LYS A 125 0.02 9.15 -11.57
C LYS A 125 0.06 8.07 -12.66
N LEU A 126 0.56 6.88 -12.33
CA LEU A 126 0.66 5.77 -13.29
C LEU A 126 -0.71 5.31 -13.81
N GLN A 127 -1.76 5.32 -12.98
CA GLN A 127 -3.13 5.03 -13.41
C GLN A 127 -3.69 6.14 -14.31
N ASN A 128 -3.48 7.40 -13.96
CA ASN A 128 -3.91 8.54 -14.77
C ASN A 128 -3.25 8.55 -16.15
N GLU A 129 -1.97 8.18 -16.22
CA GLU A 129 -1.20 8.04 -17.45
C GLU A 129 -1.44 6.70 -18.17
N LYS A 130 -2.30 5.83 -17.62
CA LYS A 130 -2.66 4.51 -18.17
C LYS A 130 -1.46 3.57 -18.34
N VAL A 131 -0.39 3.76 -17.56
CA VAL A 131 0.81 2.91 -17.53
C VAL A 131 0.53 1.62 -16.75
N ILE A 132 -0.29 1.72 -15.71
CA ILE A 132 -0.86 0.59 -14.98
C ILE A 132 -2.39 0.61 -15.11
N PRO A 133 -3.04 -0.57 -15.13
CA PRO A 133 -4.49 -0.63 -15.24
C PRO A 133 -5.18 -0.15 -13.95
N THR A 134 -6.44 0.21 -14.09
CA THR A 134 -7.40 0.36 -12.99
C THR A 134 -8.39 -0.79 -13.04
N SER A 135 -8.96 -1.17 -11.91
CA SER A 135 -10.13 -2.08 -11.83
C SER A 135 -11.23 -1.48 -10.97
N GLU A 136 -12.36 -2.18 -10.88
CA GLU A 136 -13.51 -1.83 -10.04
C GLU A 136 -13.16 -1.74 -8.56
N THR A 137 -12.11 -2.45 -8.11
CA THR A 137 -11.61 -2.44 -6.73
C THR A 137 -10.22 -1.81 -6.60
N ASP A 138 -9.52 -1.53 -7.69
CA ASP A 138 -8.17 -0.94 -7.70
C ASP A 138 -8.14 0.34 -8.55
N ASN A 139 -8.58 1.45 -7.95
CA ASN A 139 -8.52 2.78 -8.57
C ASN A 139 -8.46 3.87 -7.50
N TYR A 140 -7.95 5.03 -7.88
CA TYR A 140 -7.76 6.15 -6.95
C TYR A 140 -9.07 6.75 -6.43
N ASP A 141 -10.17 6.68 -7.18
CA ASP A 141 -11.45 7.24 -6.74
C ASP A 141 -11.93 6.58 -5.45
N LEU A 142 -11.63 5.29 -5.25
CA LEU A 142 -11.92 4.59 -4.01
C LEU A 142 -11.10 5.11 -2.82
N VAL A 143 -9.80 5.37 -3.01
CA VAL A 143 -8.95 6.03 -2.00
C VAL A 143 -9.48 7.43 -1.70
N ASN A 144 -9.90 8.15 -2.73
CA ASN A 144 -10.48 9.48 -2.58
C ASN A 144 -11.77 9.44 -1.74
N ALA A 145 -12.57 8.39 -1.92
CA ALA A 145 -13.82 8.16 -1.22
C ALA A 145 -13.68 7.64 0.21
N LEU A 146 -12.48 7.35 0.72
CA LEU A 146 -12.27 7.01 2.13
C LEU A 146 -12.59 8.22 3.02
N GLU A 147 -13.13 7.95 4.22
CA GLU A 147 -13.45 9.00 5.18
C GLU A 147 -12.17 9.61 5.74
N SER A 148 -12.06 10.94 5.71
CA SER A 148 -10.85 11.61 6.17
C SER A 148 -10.96 12.07 7.62
N HIS A 149 -12.16 12.20 8.20
CA HIS A 149 -12.40 12.78 9.54
C HIS A 149 -11.58 14.06 9.83
N ILE A 150 -11.14 14.78 8.80
CA ILE A 150 -10.24 15.93 8.93
C ILE A 150 -10.87 17.06 9.76
N SER A 151 -12.20 17.14 9.75
CA SER A 151 -12.98 18.09 10.54
C SER A 151 -12.95 17.81 12.04
N GLY A 152 -12.57 16.60 12.45
CA GLY A 152 -12.43 16.20 13.84
C GLY A 152 -11.00 16.32 14.38
N LEU A 153 -10.03 16.70 13.55
CA LEU A 153 -8.64 16.87 13.98
C LEU A 153 -8.46 18.14 14.80
N ASP A 154 -7.54 18.07 15.77
CA ASP A 154 -7.04 19.28 16.41
C ASP A 154 -6.05 20.05 15.51
N GLU A 155 -5.73 21.28 15.90
CA GLU A 155 -4.81 22.14 15.15
C GLU A 155 -3.40 21.53 15.01
N LYS A 156 -2.93 20.79 16.02
CA LYS A 156 -1.58 20.20 16.03
C LYS A 156 -1.49 19.06 15.01
N GLN A 157 -2.50 18.20 14.95
CA GLN A 157 -2.61 17.12 13.98
C GLN A 157 -2.71 17.67 12.56
N LEU A 158 -3.52 18.72 12.35
CA LEU A 158 -3.63 19.35 11.04
C LEU A 158 -2.29 19.94 10.57
N VAL A 159 -1.57 20.63 11.46
CA VAL A 159 -0.22 21.15 11.16
C VAL A 159 0.76 20.02 10.86
N LEU A 160 0.72 18.93 11.64
CA LEU A 160 1.58 17.76 11.40
C LEU A 160 1.35 17.18 10.00
N TYR A 161 0.11 16.94 9.59
CA TYR A 161 -0.18 16.40 8.25
C TYR A 161 0.16 17.38 7.12
N ALA A 162 0.01 18.69 7.34
CA ALA A 162 0.46 19.69 6.38
C ALA A 162 2.00 19.68 6.24
N GLN A 163 2.74 19.52 7.34
CA GLN A 163 4.20 19.37 7.30
C GLN A 163 4.60 18.10 6.56
N MET A 164 3.95 16.96 6.84
CA MET A 164 4.18 15.70 6.13
C MET A 164 3.86 15.82 4.63
N ALA A 165 2.80 16.53 4.24
CA ALA A 165 2.49 16.81 2.84
C ALA A 165 3.61 17.60 2.13
N ASN A 166 4.21 18.57 2.82
CA ASN A 166 5.38 19.28 2.31
C ASN A 166 6.60 18.36 2.16
N LEU A 167 6.80 17.39 3.06
CA LEU A 167 7.87 16.40 2.90
C LEU A 167 7.66 15.54 1.65
N VAL A 168 6.43 15.11 1.38
CA VAL A 168 6.09 14.37 0.15
C VAL A 168 6.40 15.23 -1.09
N LYS A 169 6.04 16.52 -1.07
CA LYS A 169 6.37 17.47 -2.14
C LYS A 169 7.88 17.61 -2.35
N LEU A 170 8.66 17.63 -1.26
CA LEU A 170 10.13 17.70 -1.32
C LEU A 170 10.74 16.42 -1.90
N VAL A 171 10.14 15.25 -1.65
CA VAL A 171 10.58 13.97 -2.24
C VAL A 171 10.19 13.87 -3.72
N LEU A 172 9.07 14.46 -4.11
CA LEU A 172 8.52 14.42 -5.47
C LEU A 172 8.49 15.82 -6.12
N PRO A 173 9.65 16.49 -6.28
CA PRO A 173 9.69 17.91 -6.68
C PRO A 173 9.17 18.16 -8.10
N SER A 174 9.28 17.16 -8.99
CA SER A 174 8.86 17.25 -10.39
C SER A 174 7.36 17.01 -10.61
N LEU A 175 6.63 16.56 -9.59
CA LEU A 175 5.18 16.32 -9.70
C LEU A 175 4.42 17.54 -9.17
N GLU A 176 3.38 17.94 -9.90
CA GLU A 176 2.36 18.83 -9.38
C GLU A 176 1.55 18.07 -8.32
N ILE A 177 1.59 18.54 -7.08
CA ILE A 177 0.99 17.87 -5.92
C ILE A 177 0.09 18.88 -5.23
N ASP A 178 -1.18 18.50 -5.08
CA ASP A 178 -2.13 19.23 -4.25
C ASP A 178 -1.88 18.89 -2.77
N LEU A 179 -1.28 19.82 -2.04
CA LEU A 179 -0.97 19.64 -0.61
C LEU A 179 -2.23 19.35 0.21
N LYS A 180 -3.38 19.93 -0.15
CA LYS A 180 -4.64 19.68 0.55
C LYS A 180 -5.06 18.23 0.36
N GLU A 181 -5.00 17.72 -0.87
CA GLU A 181 -5.29 16.31 -1.15
C GLU A 181 -4.38 15.37 -0.32
N ILE A 182 -3.08 15.67 -0.24
CA ILE A 182 -2.13 14.87 0.54
C ILE A 182 -2.42 14.95 2.05
N THR A 183 -2.75 16.13 2.57
CA THR A 183 -3.15 16.29 3.97
C THR A 183 -4.41 15.48 4.29
N HIS A 184 -5.43 15.52 3.42
CA HIS A 184 -6.61 14.66 3.57
C HIS A 184 -6.25 13.17 3.51
N ASN A 185 -5.30 12.78 2.65
CA ASN A 185 -4.86 11.40 2.58
C ASN A 185 -4.11 10.96 3.84
N PHE A 186 -3.27 11.80 4.45
CA PHE A 186 -2.67 11.46 5.75
C PHE A 186 -3.74 11.24 6.82
N SER A 187 -4.75 12.11 6.85
CA SER A 187 -5.90 11.97 7.76
C SER A 187 -6.67 10.66 7.56
N LYS A 188 -6.88 10.24 6.30
CA LYS A 188 -7.51 8.94 5.98
C LYS A 188 -6.69 7.75 6.48
N LEU A 189 -5.35 7.84 6.41
CA LEU A 189 -4.45 6.72 6.69
C LEU A 189 -4.15 6.56 8.19
N ASP A 190 -4.15 7.65 8.97
CA ASP A 190 -3.89 7.58 10.41
C ASP A 190 -4.95 6.72 11.12
N LEU A 191 -6.21 6.83 10.67
CA LEU A 191 -7.35 6.04 11.14
C LEU A 191 -7.24 4.54 10.82
N LEU A 192 -6.50 4.20 9.76
CA LEU A 192 -6.31 2.83 9.33
C LEU A 192 -5.08 2.18 10.00
N SER A 193 -4.23 2.99 10.64
CA SER A 193 -2.99 2.54 11.26
C SER A 193 -3.17 1.94 12.67
N THR A 194 -4.29 2.22 13.34
CA THR A 194 -4.43 1.83 14.75
C THR A 194 -4.91 0.40 14.99
N ASP A 195 -5.69 -0.25 14.10
CA ASP A 195 -6.24 -1.59 14.44
C ASP A 195 -6.54 -2.55 13.27
N GLN A 196 -6.35 -2.21 11.99
CA GLN A 196 -6.80 -3.08 10.88
C GLN A 196 -5.77 -3.46 9.81
N LEU A 197 -4.62 -2.79 9.72
CA LEU A 197 -3.72 -2.92 8.56
C LEU A 197 -2.28 -3.32 8.90
N GLU A 198 -2.05 -3.87 10.08
CA GLU A 198 -0.77 -4.49 10.39
C GLU A 198 -0.69 -5.86 9.71
N TRP A 199 0.24 -6.01 8.77
CA TRP A 199 0.64 -7.31 8.25
C TRP A 199 1.29 -8.13 9.36
N ILE A 200 0.55 -9.02 10.02
CA ILE A 200 1.09 -9.89 11.06
C ILE A 200 1.72 -11.11 10.37
N GLU A 201 3.06 -11.24 10.40
CA GLU A 201 3.70 -12.51 10.02
C GLU A 201 3.16 -13.63 10.94
N PRO A 202 2.90 -14.85 10.43
CA PRO A 202 2.25 -15.93 11.19
C PRO A 202 2.88 -16.24 12.57
N ASP A 203 4.17 -15.92 12.75
CA ASP A 203 4.96 -16.18 13.95
C ASP A 203 5.43 -14.90 14.69
N SER A 204 4.94 -13.70 14.31
CA SER A 204 5.40 -12.43 14.89
C SER A 204 4.24 -11.56 15.38
N HIS A 205 4.26 -11.14 16.64
CA HIS A 205 3.27 -10.19 17.20
C HIS A 205 3.47 -8.73 16.74
N ASN A 206 4.31 -8.47 15.73
CA ASN A 206 4.62 -7.10 15.26
C ASN A 206 4.18 -6.91 13.79
N GLY A 207 3.53 -5.80 13.47
CA GLY A 207 3.17 -5.44 12.09
C GLY A 207 4.37 -5.27 11.16
N ALA A 208 4.36 -5.99 10.03
CA ALA A 208 5.41 -5.99 9.00
C ALA A 208 5.34 -4.78 8.05
N GLY A 209 4.17 -4.14 7.92
CA GLY A 209 3.97 -3.00 7.03
C GLY A 209 2.60 -2.38 7.17
N THR A 210 2.40 -1.26 6.47
CA THR A 210 1.11 -0.56 6.34
C THR A 210 0.64 -0.61 4.89
N GLY A 211 -0.65 -0.86 4.67
CA GLY A 211 -1.31 -0.85 3.36
C GLY A 211 -2.42 0.19 3.27
N VAL A 212 -2.95 0.42 2.06
CA VAL A 212 -4.17 1.18 1.82
C VAL A 212 -5.14 0.26 1.10
N PHE A 213 -6.20 -0.15 1.78
CA PHE A 213 -7.24 -0.99 1.18
C PHE A 213 -8.46 -0.14 0.90
N THR A 214 -9.03 -0.31 -0.28
CA THR A 214 -10.01 0.62 -0.83
C THR A 214 -11.43 0.11 -0.71
N VAL A 215 -11.61 -1.19 -0.50
CA VAL A 215 -12.91 -1.78 -0.21
C VAL A 215 -13.06 -1.93 1.32
N PRO A 216 -14.16 -1.47 1.93
CA PRO A 216 -14.34 -1.60 3.38
C PRO A 216 -14.33 -3.06 3.83
N GLY A 217 -13.63 -3.38 4.93
CA GLY A 217 -13.67 -4.72 5.55
C GLY A 217 -12.83 -5.81 4.88
N THR A 218 -11.81 -5.45 4.10
CA THR A 218 -10.86 -6.42 3.53
C THR A 218 -9.71 -6.73 4.48
N GLU A 219 -9.38 -8.01 4.67
CA GLU A 219 -8.15 -8.43 5.33
C GLU A 219 -6.94 -8.45 4.37
N PRO A 220 -5.71 -8.21 4.87
CA PRO A 220 -4.48 -8.33 4.07
C PRO A 220 -4.19 -9.78 3.62
N GLN A 221 -3.88 -10.02 2.33
CA GLN A 221 -3.42 -11.34 1.83
C GLN A 221 -1.97 -11.66 2.15
N VAL A 222 -1.67 -12.65 2.99
CA VAL A 222 -0.27 -13.15 3.12
C VAL A 222 0.13 -13.69 1.74
N PRO A 223 1.13 -13.10 1.05
CA PRO A 223 1.49 -13.56 -0.29
C PRO A 223 2.00 -14.99 -0.21
N ALA A 224 1.56 -15.82 -1.17
CA ALA A 224 2.04 -17.19 -1.29
C ALA A 224 3.57 -17.20 -1.27
N ALA A 225 4.16 -18.00 -0.37
CA ALA A 225 5.60 -18.17 -0.28
C ALA A 225 6.16 -18.44 -1.68
N ALA A 226 7.26 -17.74 -2.03
CA ALA A 226 7.96 -18.01 -3.28
C ALA A 226 8.26 -19.52 -3.36
N PRO A 227 8.04 -20.17 -4.51
CA PRO A 227 8.37 -21.59 -4.65
C PRO A 227 9.84 -21.77 -4.25
N SER A 228 10.09 -22.68 -3.32
CA SER A 228 11.42 -23.06 -2.91
C SER A 228 12.20 -23.41 -4.18
N VAL A 229 13.26 -22.64 -4.45
CA VAL A 229 14.21 -23.01 -5.49
C VAL A 229 14.90 -24.26 -4.98
N ASP A 230 14.48 -25.41 -5.49
CA ASP A 230 15.22 -26.67 -5.36
C ASP A 230 16.65 -26.38 -5.81
N GLN A 231 17.59 -26.43 -4.86
CA GLN A 231 19.00 -26.47 -5.18
C GLN A 231 19.30 -27.85 -5.74
N ASP A 232 18.97 -28.05 -7.01
CA ASP A 232 19.49 -29.17 -7.76
C ASP A 232 20.99 -28.92 -7.96
N ARG A 233 21.78 -29.59 -7.12
CA ARG A 233 23.23 -29.62 -7.21
C ARG A 233 23.60 -30.28 -8.53
N GLY A 234 23.91 -29.45 -9.52
CA GLY A 234 24.73 -29.85 -10.66
C GLY A 234 26.06 -30.43 -10.17
N LYS A 235 26.16 -31.76 -10.15
CA LYS A 235 27.43 -32.47 -10.26
C LYS A 235 27.74 -32.64 -11.75
N GLY A 236 28.58 -31.75 -12.28
CA GLY A 236 29.57 -32.07 -13.31
C GLY A 236 30.94 -31.81 -12.69
N VAL A 237 32.04 -32.51 -12.99
CA VAL A 237 32.53 -32.94 -14.29
C VAL A 237 33.52 -34.10 -14.10
N ALA A 238 33.66 -34.89 -15.16
CA ALA A 238 34.61 -35.97 -15.37
C ALA A 238 36.09 -35.64 -15.07
N SER A 239 36.80 -36.66 -14.58
CA SER A 239 38.07 -37.16 -15.10
C SER A 239 38.16 -38.65 -14.81
#